data_AF-B3EL13-F1
#
_entry.id   AF-B3EL13-F1
#
_cell.length_a   1.000
_cell.length_b   1.000
_cell.length_c   1.000
_cell.angle_alpha   90.00
_cell.angle_beta   90.00
_cell.angle_gamma   90.00
#
_symmetry.space_group_name_H-M   'P 1'
#
loop_
_entity.id
_entity.type
_entity.pdbx_description
1 polymer ?
#
loop_
_entity_poly.entity_id
_entity_poly.type
_entity_poly.pdbx_seq_one_letter_code
_entity_poly.pdbx_strand_id
1 'polypeptide(L)' 'MSQNSAAAFLQKMKSDSELADKVNNAENKDARWEIIRNHDFDFTREELDHATVTELSHFERWSWEARLLADWL' A
#
# COMPACT_ATOMS: atom_id res chain seq x y z
N MET A 1 10.99 -12.53 4.10
CA MET A 1 9.67 -12.82 3.53
C MET A 1 9.00 -11.47 3.34
N SER A 2 8.62 -10.98 2.16
CA SER A 2 9.08 -11.22 0.79
C SER A 2 8.71 -9.93 0.04
N GLN A 3 9.68 -9.16 -0.47
CA GLN A 3 9.43 -7.94 -1.25
C GLN A 3 8.38 -8.13 -2.37
N ASN A 4 8.22 -9.37 -2.86
CA ASN A 4 7.19 -9.76 -3.83
C ASN A 4 5.76 -9.54 -3.33
N SER A 5 5.49 -9.63 -2.03
CA SER A 5 4.17 -9.41 -1.43
C SER A 5 3.78 -7.94 -1.49
N ALA A 6 4.71 -7.03 -1.18
CA ALA A 6 4.52 -5.59 -1.29
C ALA A 6 4.31 -5.14 -2.74
N ALA A 7 5.09 -5.68 -3.68
CA ALA A 7 4.89 -5.42 -5.12
C ALA A 7 3.53 -5.95 -5.60
N ALA A 8 3.14 -7.16 -5.21
CA ALA A 8 1.84 -7.73 -5.54
C ALA A 8 0.68 -6.90 -4.96
N PHE A 9 0.84 -6.36 -3.75
CA PHE A 9 -0.12 -5.44 -3.15
C PHE A 9 -0.25 -4.14 -3.94
N LEU A 10 0.86 -3.53 -4.39
CA LEU A 10 0.81 -2.34 -5.24
C LEU A 10 0.10 -2.61 -6.58
N GLN A 11 0.39 -3.74 -7.21
CA GLN A 11 -0.29 -4.15 -8.45
C GLN A 11 -1.78 -4.41 -8.22
N LYS A 12 -2.13 -5.02 -7.09
CA LYS A 12 -3.52 -5.24 -6.67
C LYS A 12 -4.23 -3.90 -6.42
N MET A 13 -3.62 -2.97 -5.69
CA MET A 13 -4.15 -1.62 -5.44
C MET A 13 -4.37 -0.82 -6.73
N LYS A 14 -3.53 -1.03 -7.77
CA LYS A 14 -3.75 -0.40 -9.09
C LYS A 14 -4.92 -1.01 -9.85
N SER A 15 -5.14 -2.31 -9.71
CA SER A 15 -6.13 -3.07 -10.47
C SER A 15 -7.49 -3.17 -9.77
N ASP A 16 -7.50 -3.07 -8.44
CA ASP A 16 -8.64 -3.26 -7.55
C ASP A 16 -8.93 -1.95 -6.81
N SER A 17 -9.84 -1.18 -7.38
CA SER A 17 -10.25 0.12 -6.84
C SER A 17 -10.97 -0.01 -5.49
N GLU A 18 -11.65 -1.13 -5.25
CA GLU A 18 -12.37 -1.36 -3.98
C GLU A 18 -11.38 -1.62 -2.84
N LEU A 19 -10.33 -2.40 -3.09
CA LEU A 19 -9.22 -2.56 -2.14
C LEU A 19 -8.53 -1.21 -1.87
N ALA A 20 -8.27 -0.44 -2.93
CA ALA A 20 -7.65 0.88 -2.80
C ALA A 20 -8.50 1.80 -1.93
N ASP A 21 -9.81 1.86 -2.16
CA ASP A 21 -10.72 2.67 -1.34
C ASP A 21 -10.80 2.19 0.10
N LYS A 22 -10.80 0.88 0.36
CA LYS A 22 -10.79 0.35 1.74
C LYS A 22 -9.50 0.70 2.49
N VAL A 23 -8.36 0.52 1.85
CA VAL A 23 -7.05 0.86 2.44
C VAL A 23 -6.93 2.37 2.67
N ASN A 24 -7.41 3.18 1.72
CA ASN A 24 -7.35 4.64 1.81
C ASN A 24 -8.32 5.18 2.88
N ASN A 25 -9.56 4.71 2.92
CA ASN A 25 -10.57 5.12 3.90
C ASN A 25 -10.45 4.42 5.27
N ALA A 26 -9.39 3.64 5.50
CA ALA A 26 -9.19 3.01 6.80
C ALA A 26 -9.08 4.07 7.90
N GLU A 27 -9.86 3.91 8.98
CA GLU A 27 -9.96 4.89 10.08
C GLU A 27 -8.62 5.16 10.79
N ASN A 28 -7.71 4.19 10.78
CA ASN A 28 -6.41 4.31 11.43
C ASN A 28 -5.40 3.34 10.83
N LYS A 29 -4.13 3.51 11.22
CA LYS A 29 -3.01 2.71 10.73
C LYS A 29 -3.20 1.21 10.97
N ASP A 30 -3.74 0.80 12.12
CA ASP A 30 -3.96 -0.61 12.45
C ASP A 30 -5.03 -1.24 11.56
N ALA A 31 -6.16 -0.56 11.36
CA ALA A 31 -7.22 -1.00 10.44
C ALA A 31 -6.70 -1.15 9.00
N ARG A 32 -5.82 -0.25 8.56
CA ARG A 32 -5.16 -0.34 7.26
C ARG A 32 -4.30 -1.61 7.15
N TRP A 33 -3.54 -1.94 8.20
CA TRP A 33 -2.74 -3.17 8.25
C TRP A 33 -3.58 -4.44 8.37
N GLU A 34 -4.75 -4.39 9.01
CA GLU A 34 -5.68 -5.52 9.03
C GLU A 34 -6.27 -5.78 7.65
N ILE A 35 -6.65 -4.74 6.89
CA ILE A 35 -7.14 -4.90 5.51
C ILE A 35 -6.07 -5.55 4.63
N ILE A 36 -4.82 -5.09 4.73
CA ILE A 36 -3.69 -5.65 3.97
C ILE A 36 -3.47 -7.13 4.32
N ARG A 37 -3.43 -7.46 5.61
CA ARG A 37 -3.26 -8.85 6.09
C ARG A 37 -4.43 -9.76 5.73
N ASN A 38 -5.67 -9.24 5.75
CA ASN A 38 -6.86 -9.96 5.31
C ASN A 38 -6.85 -10.31 3.82
N HIS A 39 -6.04 -9.61 3.03
CA HIS A 39 -5.85 -9.88 1.60
C HIS A 39 -4.65 -10.80 1.29
N ASP A 40 -4.19 -11.58 2.28
CA ASP A 40 -3.03 -12.49 2.18
C ASP A 40 -1.70 -11.78 1.88
N PHE A 41 -1.65 -10.46 2.05
CA PHE A 41 -0.41 -9.70 1.92
C PHE A 41 0.27 -9.57 3.27
N ASP A 42 1.43 -10.19 3.38
CA ASP A 42 2.33 -10.04 4.53
C ASP A 42 3.61 -9.31 4.06
N PHE A 43 3.78 -8.07 4.51
CA PHE A 43 4.97 -7.26 4.25
C PHE A 43 5.10 -6.18 5.33
N THR A 44 6.32 -5.70 5.53
CA THR A 44 6.62 -4.59 6.46
C THR A 44 6.48 -3.22 5.79
N ARG A 45 6.41 -2.15 6.59
CA ARG A 45 6.41 -0.76 6.06
C ARG A 45 7.64 -0.49 5.20
N GLU A 46 8.81 -0.99 5.61
CA GLU A 46 10.06 -0.80 4.87
C GLU A 46 10.03 -1.53 3.51
N GLU A 47 9.43 -2.72 3.46
CA GLU A 47 9.24 -3.45 2.20
C GLU A 47 8.24 -2.76 1.28
N LEU A 48 7.17 -2.17 1.83
CA LEU A 48 6.23 -1.36 1.06
C LEU A 48 6.90 -0.11 0.50
N ASP A 49 7.67 0.61 1.33
CA ASP A 49 8.39 1.81 0.91
C ASP A 49 9.38 1.49 -0.22
N HIS A 50 10.16 0.42 -0.05
CA HIS A 50 11.09 -0.06 -1.06
C HIS A 50 10.36 -0.49 -2.34
N ALA A 51 9.24 -1.20 -2.23
CA ALA A 51 8.42 -1.57 -3.38
C ALA A 51 7.85 -0.33 -4.07
N THR A 52 7.40 0.69 -3.35
CA THR A 52 6.94 1.95 -3.96
C THR A 52 8.05 2.71 -4.66
N VAL A 53 9.30 2.64 -4.17
CA VAL A 53 10.46 3.23 -4.86
C VAL A 53 10.76 2.49 -6.17
N THR A 54 10.55 1.17 -6.18
CA THR A 54 10.99 0.29 -7.27
C THR A 54 9.90 0.11 -8.34
N GLU A 55 8.64 0.02 -7.93
CA GLU A 55 7.47 -0.34 -8.75
C GLU A 55 6.60 0.85 -9.17
N LEU A 56 6.72 2.01 -8.50
CA LEU A 56 6.00 3.23 -8.88
C LEU A 56 6.95 4.21 -9.59
N SER A 57 6.48 4.77 -10.70
CA SER A 57 7.15 5.93 -11.30
C SER A 57 7.12 7.13 -10.34
N HIS A 58 8.05 8.08 -10.50
CA HIS A 58 8.14 9.28 -9.65
C HIS A 58 6.80 10.02 -9.49
N PHE A 59 5.96 10.00 -10.55
CA PHE A 59 4.65 10.65 -10.56
C PHE A 59 3.58 9.84 -9.80
N GLU A 60 3.56 8.52 -9.97
CA GLU A 60 2.68 7.62 -9.21
C GLU A 60 3.05 7.62 -7.72
N ARG A 61 4.35 7.75 -7.41
CA ARG A 61 4.85 7.86 -6.05
C ARG A 61 4.34 9.12 -5.36
N TRP A 62 4.36 10.28 -6.03
CA TRP A 62 3.80 11.51 -5.47
C TRP A 62 2.29 11.41 -5.20
N SER A 63 1.52 10.80 -6.11
CA SER A 63 0.08 10.58 -5.88
C SER A 63 -0.19 9.55 -4.78
N TRP A 64 0.68 8.57 -4.62
CA TRP A 64 0.59 7.53 -3.59
C TRP A 64 0.97 8.08 -2.22
N GLU A 65 2.10 8.78 -2.12
CA GLU A 65 2.57 9.48 -0.93
C GLU A 65 1.54 10.53 -0.47
N ALA A 66 0.97 11.31 -1.39
CA ALA A 66 -0.07 12.28 -1.04
C ALA A 66 -1.35 11.62 -0.50
N ARG A 67 -1.67 10.38 -0.90
CA ARG A 67 -2.88 9.65 -0.46
C ARG A 67 -2.67 8.80 0.78
N LEU A 68 -1.49 8.21 0.96
CA LEU A 68 -1.18 7.31 2.08
C LEU A 68 -0.40 7.97 3.21
N LEU A 69 0.50 8.92 2.93
CA LEU A 69 1.28 9.61 3.96
C LEU A 69 0.52 10.75 4.64
N ALA A 70 -0.49 11.34 3.99
CA ALA A 70 -1.33 12.36 4.61
C ALA A 70 -2.10 11.83 5.85
N ASP A 71 -2.37 10.52 5.90
CA ASP A 71 -3.03 9.81 7.01
C ASP A 71 -2.05 9.02 7.91
N TRP A 72 -0.74 9.11 7.65
CA TRP A 72 0.30 8.41 8.42
C TRP A 72 1.12 9.33 9.33
N LEU A 73 0.81 10.63 9.34
CA LEU A 73 1.30 11.68 10.24
C LEU A 73 0.18 12.09 11.20
#